data_AF-A0A9P9TBG1-F1
#
_entry.id   AF-A0A9P9TBG1-F1
#
_cell.length_a   1.000
_cell.length_b   1.000
_cell.length_c   1.000
_cell.angle_alpha   90.00
_cell.angle_beta   90.00
_cell.angle_gamma   90.00
#
_symmetry.space_group_name_H-M   'P 1'
#
loop_
_entity.id
_entity.type
_entity.pdbx_description
1 polymer ?
#
loop_
_entity_poly.entity_id
_entity_poly.type
_entity_poly.pdbx_seq_one_letter_code
_entity_poly.pdbx_strand_id
1 'polypeptide(L)'
;MSAELGEWIPQARNAPASTAVYQLVRLRMRNLRVLRQFRQEHQNLEATLVGTVGNLRKFDKQHLPGPSQSPRSVALSDDEIMEEAARAQNWLLKLLSCHDRLLSREGEIRMFRCAVEKEIAGQREKWSEMERLYMALTDNELTSPQTKLEAGCALVFQLNLAERLRDVSERAAIKTEQIQYAASMKAEASQIYETINMRAQSMIIDHFACAVPLANIARTQTSITDENAGCCVICQNSYTALSAFSVPDLLSDYPVRIKHCGHIVGKACLEEWMITPKIEEAKYPYRTCPMCRVKIEGVEAPKMPDGLLKHLKTDQRAMETVREMYYGWDLELTECLDVVVGTMSEEIAAEQLLAEIARERLQGKDNILFKTGEDYLRAKAETLKKQRWIWGFRGGIWSQLRDEWMNSGVVRDD
;
A
#
# COMPACT_ATOMS: atom_id res chain seq x y z
N MET A 1 12.12 -16.77 -11.03
CA MET A 1 11.68 -18.18 -11.02
C MET A 1 10.20 -18.27 -11.41
N SER A 2 9.88 -17.98 -12.68
CA SER A 2 8.49 -17.85 -13.20
C SER A 2 8.14 -18.96 -14.22
N ALA A 3 8.83 -20.10 -14.15
CA ALA A 3 8.81 -21.08 -15.25
C ALA A 3 8.03 -22.38 -14.97
N GLU A 4 7.61 -22.68 -13.73
CA GLU A 4 7.21 -24.06 -13.39
C GLU A 4 5.70 -24.33 -13.25
N LEU A 5 4.82 -23.35 -13.52
CA LEU A 5 3.36 -23.57 -13.51
C LEU A 5 2.76 -23.80 -14.91
N GLY A 6 3.60 -23.84 -15.95
CA GLY A 6 3.16 -24.02 -17.34
C GLY A 6 2.88 -25.46 -17.77
N GLU A 7 3.18 -26.46 -16.94
CA GLU A 7 3.21 -27.87 -17.37
C GLU A 7 1.97 -28.71 -17.02
N TRP A 8 0.94 -28.11 -16.43
CA TRP A 8 -0.26 -28.87 -15.99
C TRP A 8 -1.34 -29.03 -17.07
N ILE A 9 -1.12 -28.53 -18.28
CA ILE A 9 -2.06 -28.66 -19.40
C ILE A 9 -1.34 -29.40 -20.53
N PRO A 10 -1.81 -30.58 -20.96
CA PRO A 10 -1.24 -31.28 -22.10
C PRO A 10 -1.15 -30.34 -23.31
N GLN A 11 0.03 -30.27 -23.93
CA GLN A 11 0.29 -29.50 -25.15
C GLN A 11 -0.53 -30.04 -26.32
N ALA A 12 -1.83 -29.71 -26.37
CA ALA A 12 -2.65 -29.92 -27.55
C ALA A 12 -2.13 -28.98 -28.65
N ARG A 13 -1.53 -29.60 -29.66
CA ARG A 13 -0.84 -29.04 -30.82
C ARG A 13 -1.54 -27.81 -31.43
N ASN A 14 -0.72 -26.88 -31.91
CA ASN A 14 -1.05 -25.66 -32.68
C ASN A 14 -1.76 -25.91 -34.03
N ALA A 15 -2.63 -26.90 -34.16
CA ALA A 15 -3.49 -27.03 -35.33
C ALA A 15 -4.59 -25.94 -35.23
N PRO A 16 -4.94 -25.22 -36.31
CA PRO A 16 -6.06 -24.29 -36.29
C PRO A 16 -7.36 -25.07 -36.03
N ALA A 17 -8.13 -24.64 -35.03
CA ALA A 17 -9.43 -25.23 -34.73
C ALA A 17 -10.41 -25.01 -35.89
N SER A 18 -11.40 -25.89 -36.04
CA SER A 18 -12.46 -25.69 -37.04
C SER A 18 -13.26 -24.42 -36.72
N THR A 19 -13.87 -23.82 -37.75
CA THR A 19 -14.69 -22.61 -37.61
C THR A 19 -15.82 -22.80 -36.58
N ALA A 20 -16.39 -24.00 -36.49
CA ALA A 20 -17.42 -24.35 -35.53
C ALA A 20 -16.91 -24.33 -34.08
N VAL A 21 -15.73 -24.90 -33.81
CA VAL A 21 -15.10 -24.87 -32.47
C VAL A 21 -14.88 -23.42 -32.04
N TYR A 22 -14.36 -22.59 -32.94
CA TYR A 22 -14.04 -21.20 -32.63
C TYR A 22 -15.28 -20.35 -32.32
N GLN A 23 -16.39 -20.56 -33.05
CA GLN A 23 -17.67 -19.89 -32.77
C GLN A 23 -18.21 -20.27 -31.39
N LEU A 24 -18.18 -21.56 -31.03
CA LEU A 24 -18.62 -22.03 -29.73
C LEU A 24 -17.75 -21.50 -28.60
N VAL A 25 -16.41 -21.50 -28.75
CA VAL A 25 -15.51 -20.91 -27.75
C VAL A 25 -15.79 -19.42 -27.54
N ARG A 26 -16.02 -18.64 -28.62
CA ARG A 26 -16.38 -17.22 -28.51
C ARG A 26 -17.68 -17.01 -27.75
N LEU A 27 -18.70 -17.84 -27.99
CA LEU A 27 -19.97 -17.77 -27.30
C LEU A 27 -19.81 -18.08 -25.80
N ARG A 28 -19.05 -19.12 -25.46
CA ARG A 28 -18.73 -19.51 -24.07
C ARG A 28 -17.98 -18.39 -23.33
N MET A 29 -16.99 -17.76 -23.98
CA MET A 29 -16.28 -16.60 -23.44
C MET A 29 -17.18 -15.39 -23.21
N ARG A 30 -18.17 -15.15 -24.10
CA ARG A 30 -19.17 -14.10 -23.91
C ARG A 30 -20.03 -14.39 -22.67
N ASN A 31 -20.52 -15.62 -22.53
CA ASN A 31 -21.30 -16.03 -21.36
C ASN A 31 -20.52 -15.90 -20.06
N LEU A 32 -19.23 -16.28 -20.05
CA LEU A 32 -18.36 -16.13 -18.88
C LEU A 32 -18.21 -14.65 -18.48
N ARG A 33 -18.12 -13.72 -19.46
CA ARG A 33 -18.08 -12.28 -19.18
C ARG A 33 -19.36 -11.78 -18.52
N VAL A 34 -20.52 -12.17 -19.05
CA VAL A 34 -21.83 -11.80 -18.47
C VAL A 34 -21.96 -12.35 -17.05
N LEU A 35 -21.52 -13.59 -16.82
CA LEU A 35 -21.51 -14.21 -15.49
C LEU A 35 -20.62 -13.42 -14.50
N ARG A 36 -19.44 -12.98 -14.93
CA ARG A 36 -18.53 -12.16 -14.11
C ARG A 36 -19.13 -10.82 -13.75
N GLN A 37 -19.73 -10.14 -14.73
CA GLN A 37 -20.39 -8.87 -14.50
C GLN A 37 -21.53 -9.01 -13.48
N PHE A 38 -22.39 -10.02 -13.65
CA PHE A 38 -23.45 -10.33 -12.69
C PHE A 38 -22.91 -10.54 -11.28
N ARG A 39 -21.78 -11.25 -11.13
CA ARG A 39 -21.14 -11.47 -9.83
C ARG A 39 -20.58 -10.21 -9.19
N GLN A 40 -20.10 -9.25 -9.98
CA GLN A 40 -19.56 -7.98 -9.47
C GLN A 40 -20.68 -7.03 -9.01
N GLU A 41 -21.84 -7.08 -9.68
CA GLU A 41 -22.98 -6.21 -9.39
C GLU A 41 -23.79 -6.65 -8.15
N HIS A 42 -23.70 -7.91 -7.74
CA HIS A 42 -24.48 -8.47 -6.63
C HIS A 42 -23.62 -8.71 -5.38
N GLN A 43 -23.79 -7.87 -4.35
CA GLN A 43 -23.01 -7.93 -3.11
C GLN A 43 -23.34 -9.14 -2.21
N ASN A 44 -24.49 -9.80 -2.40
CA ASN A 44 -24.93 -10.93 -1.56
C ASN A 44 -25.36 -12.16 -2.39
N LEU A 45 -24.45 -12.65 -3.24
CA LEU A 45 -24.66 -13.88 -4.02
C LEU A 45 -24.88 -15.12 -3.13
N GLU A 46 -24.36 -15.10 -1.90
CA GLU A 46 -24.52 -16.20 -0.95
C GLU A 46 -25.99 -16.39 -0.54
N ALA A 47 -26.72 -15.29 -0.28
CA ALA A 47 -28.16 -15.36 0.01
C ALA A 47 -29.02 -15.63 -1.24
N THR A 48 -28.56 -15.23 -2.43
CA THR A 48 -29.33 -15.38 -3.67
C THR A 48 -29.33 -16.80 -4.24
N LEU A 49 -28.26 -17.57 -4.00
CA LEU A 49 -28.10 -18.92 -4.57
C LEU A 49 -28.51 -20.05 -3.60
N VAL A 50 -29.20 -19.75 -2.50
CA VAL A 50 -29.70 -20.77 -1.57
C VAL A 50 -30.79 -21.61 -2.25
N GLY A 51 -30.39 -22.76 -2.80
CA GLY A 51 -31.31 -23.74 -3.34
C GLY A 51 -32.06 -24.47 -2.23
N THR A 52 -33.35 -24.75 -2.43
CA THR A 52 -34.07 -25.69 -1.56
C THR A 52 -33.56 -27.12 -1.81
N VAL A 53 -33.62 -27.99 -0.79
CA VAL A 53 -33.30 -29.43 -0.92
C VAL A 53 -34.03 -30.07 -2.11
N GLY A 54 -35.28 -29.64 -2.36
CA GLY A 54 -36.07 -30.08 -3.50
C GLY A 54 -35.48 -29.69 -4.87
N ASN A 55 -34.86 -28.51 -4.99
CA ASN A 55 -34.19 -28.09 -6.21
C ASN A 55 -32.88 -28.87 -6.40
N LEU A 56 -32.09 -29.05 -5.34
CA LEU A 56 -30.85 -29.84 -5.39
C LEU A 56 -31.11 -31.29 -5.82
N ARG A 57 -32.16 -31.92 -5.28
CA ARG A 57 -32.59 -33.28 -5.67
C ARG A 57 -33.12 -33.36 -7.10
N LYS A 58 -33.73 -32.30 -7.63
CA LYS A 58 -34.16 -32.23 -9.04
C LYS A 58 -32.96 -32.10 -9.97
N PHE A 59 -31.99 -31.24 -9.64
CA PHE A 59 -30.75 -31.07 -10.39
C PHE A 59 -29.90 -32.35 -10.40
N ASP A 60 -29.84 -33.06 -9.26
CA ASP A 60 -29.16 -34.37 -9.13
C ASP A 60 -29.76 -35.47 -10.04
N LYS A 61 -31.04 -35.34 -10.40
CA LYS A 61 -31.73 -36.26 -11.32
C LYS A 61 -31.65 -35.82 -12.79
N GLN A 62 -31.51 -34.52 -13.07
CA GLN A 62 -31.68 -33.95 -14.42
C GLN A 62 -30.37 -33.70 -15.19
N HIS A 63 -29.22 -33.59 -14.53
CA HIS A 63 -27.97 -33.15 -15.18
C HIS A 63 -26.81 -34.18 -15.15
N LEU A 64 -27.12 -35.47 -15.03
CA LEU A 64 -26.16 -36.58 -15.18
C LEU A 64 -25.62 -36.69 -16.63
N PRO A 65 -24.30 -36.71 -16.85
CA PRO A 65 -23.70 -37.13 -18.12
C PRO A 65 -22.87 -38.43 -17.96
N GLY A 66 -23.33 -39.40 -17.16
CA GLY A 66 -22.64 -40.68 -16.99
C GLY A 66 -23.53 -41.82 -16.48
N PRO A 67 -23.53 -43.02 -17.11
CA PRO A 67 -24.46 -44.12 -16.82
C PRO A 67 -24.19 -44.92 -15.53
N SER A 68 -23.30 -44.47 -14.64
CA SER A 68 -22.73 -45.33 -13.58
C SER A 68 -22.56 -44.70 -12.19
N GLN A 69 -23.09 -43.49 -11.93
CA GLN A 69 -23.02 -42.87 -10.60
C GLN A 69 -24.42 -42.70 -10.01
N SER A 70 -24.66 -43.31 -8.84
CA SER A 70 -25.85 -43.06 -8.05
C SER A 70 -25.88 -41.59 -7.60
N PRO A 71 -27.04 -40.90 -7.64
CA PRO A 71 -27.14 -39.51 -7.23
C PRO A 71 -26.70 -39.35 -5.77
N ARG A 72 -25.82 -38.38 -5.49
CA ARG A 72 -25.23 -38.16 -4.16
C ARG A 72 -26.31 -37.83 -3.12
N SER A 73 -27.38 -37.17 -3.52
CA SER A 73 -28.49 -36.80 -2.64
C SER A 73 -29.32 -37.98 -2.11
N VAL A 74 -29.12 -39.19 -2.62
CA VAL A 74 -29.81 -40.41 -2.15
C VAL A 74 -29.20 -40.95 -0.85
N ALA A 75 -27.94 -40.65 -0.58
CA ALA A 75 -27.21 -41.18 0.58
C ALA A 75 -27.20 -40.24 1.80
N LEU A 76 -27.78 -39.04 1.69
CA LEU A 76 -27.65 -37.96 2.67
C LEU A 76 -29.01 -37.52 3.21
N SER A 77 -29.04 -37.15 4.49
CA SER A 77 -30.17 -36.48 5.12
C SER A 77 -30.36 -35.06 4.56
N ASP A 78 -31.54 -34.48 4.78
CA ASP A 78 -31.86 -33.14 4.29
C ASP A 78 -30.92 -32.07 4.90
N ASP A 79 -30.51 -32.24 6.16
CA ASP A 79 -29.57 -31.34 6.84
C ASP A 79 -28.15 -31.44 6.26
N GLU A 80 -27.67 -32.66 5.99
CA GLU A 80 -26.36 -32.90 5.35
C GLU A 80 -26.33 -32.35 3.92
N ILE A 81 -27.44 -32.46 3.18
CA ILE A 81 -27.56 -31.88 1.83
C ILE A 81 -27.42 -30.36 1.90
N MET A 82 -28.05 -29.70 2.86
CA MET A 82 -27.96 -28.25 3.01
C MET A 82 -26.54 -27.80 3.39
N GLU A 83 -25.87 -28.51 4.30
CA GLU A 83 -24.49 -28.20 4.69
C GLU A 83 -23.50 -28.40 3.53
N GLU A 84 -23.60 -29.52 2.81
CA GLU A 84 -22.77 -29.78 1.64
C GLU A 84 -23.03 -28.81 0.49
N ALA A 85 -24.29 -28.41 0.27
CA ALA A 85 -24.63 -27.41 -0.73
C ALA A 85 -24.04 -26.04 -0.39
N ALA A 86 -24.09 -25.63 0.88
CA ALA A 86 -23.46 -24.40 1.34
C ALA A 86 -21.93 -24.44 1.15
N ARG A 87 -21.29 -25.58 1.45
CA ARG A 87 -19.85 -25.78 1.18
C ARG A 87 -19.52 -25.71 -0.31
N ALA A 88 -20.31 -26.35 -1.16
CA ALA A 88 -20.15 -26.32 -2.61
C ALA A 88 -20.28 -24.90 -3.18
N GLN A 89 -21.28 -24.15 -2.71
CA GLN A 89 -21.49 -22.76 -3.08
C GLN A 89 -20.31 -21.88 -2.68
N ASN A 90 -19.87 -21.96 -1.42
CA ASN A 90 -18.73 -21.19 -0.91
C ASN A 90 -17.45 -21.51 -1.71
N TRP A 91 -17.21 -22.79 -1.96
CA TRP A 91 -16.07 -23.26 -2.73
C TRP A 91 -16.08 -22.71 -4.16
N LEU A 92 -17.23 -22.76 -4.85
CA LEU A 92 -17.37 -22.25 -6.21
C LEU A 92 -17.06 -20.75 -6.27
N LEU A 93 -17.63 -19.95 -5.38
CA LEU A 93 -17.44 -18.50 -5.36
C LEU A 93 -15.98 -18.13 -5.07
N LYS A 94 -15.31 -18.85 -4.16
CA LYS A 94 -13.86 -18.68 -3.89
C LYS A 94 -13.01 -19.06 -5.10
N LEU A 95 -13.29 -20.21 -5.73
CA LEU A 95 -12.57 -20.65 -6.92
C LEU A 95 -12.68 -19.63 -8.05
N LEU A 96 -13.89 -19.16 -8.35
CA LEU A 96 -14.11 -18.18 -9.40
C LEU A 96 -13.37 -16.86 -9.12
N SER A 97 -13.41 -16.39 -7.88
CA SER A 97 -12.65 -15.19 -7.46
C SER A 97 -11.13 -15.36 -7.62
N CYS A 98 -10.63 -16.57 -7.36
CA CYS A 98 -9.24 -16.93 -7.56
C CYS A 98 -8.87 -16.96 -9.06
N HIS A 99 -9.68 -17.64 -9.87
CA HIS A 99 -9.45 -17.74 -11.32
C HIS A 99 -9.56 -16.39 -12.03
N ASP A 100 -10.43 -15.48 -11.58
CA ASP A 100 -10.49 -14.11 -12.11
C ASP A 100 -9.15 -13.36 -12.00
N ARG A 101 -8.26 -13.80 -11.09
CA ARG A 101 -6.93 -13.20 -10.87
C ARG A 101 -5.79 -14.03 -11.46
N LEU A 102 -5.91 -15.35 -11.39
CA LEU A 102 -4.83 -16.27 -11.76
C LEU A 102 -4.95 -16.81 -13.19
N LEU A 103 -6.16 -16.99 -13.71
CA LEU A 103 -6.38 -17.62 -15.01
C LEU A 103 -6.38 -16.55 -16.10
N SER A 104 -5.33 -16.58 -16.94
CA SER A 104 -5.24 -15.66 -18.08
C SER A 104 -6.29 -15.97 -19.14
N ARG A 105 -6.63 -14.96 -19.95
CA ARG A 105 -7.57 -15.09 -21.07
C ARG A 105 -7.15 -16.19 -22.05
N GLU A 106 -5.84 -16.34 -22.31
CA GLU A 106 -5.30 -17.41 -23.14
C GLU A 106 -5.56 -18.79 -22.51
N GLY A 107 -5.43 -18.89 -21.18
CA GLY A 107 -5.78 -20.08 -20.42
C GLY A 107 -7.25 -20.46 -20.56
N GLU A 108 -8.15 -19.48 -20.44
CA GLU A 108 -9.60 -19.68 -20.62
C GLU A 108 -9.94 -20.17 -22.03
N ILE A 109 -9.37 -19.54 -23.05
CA ILE A 109 -9.59 -19.91 -24.45
C ILE A 109 -9.11 -21.35 -24.69
N ARG A 110 -7.94 -21.73 -24.17
CA ARG A 110 -7.42 -23.10 -24.28
C ARG A 110 -8.35 -24.10 -23.59
N MET A 111 -8.79 -23.81 -22.37
CA MET A 111 -9.70 -24.67 -21.61
C MET A 111 -11.03 -24.89 -22.37
N PHE A 112 -11.68 -23.81 -22.83
CA PHE A 112 -12.92 -23.94 -23.60
C PHE A 112 -12.71 -24.66 -24.92
N ARG A 113 -11.60 -24.40 -25.62
CA ARG A 113 -11.28 -25.08 -26.86
C ARG A 113 -11.17 -26.59 -26.65
N CYS A 114 -10.41 -27.03 -25.65
CA CYS A 114 -10.27 -28.44 -25.32
C CYS A 114 -11.62 -29.08 -24.97
N ALA A 115 -12.45 -28.40 -24.17
CA ALA A 115 -13.77 -28.89 -23.79
C ALA A 115 -14.71 -29.03 -25.01
N VAL A 116 -14.76 -28.02 -25.88
CA VAL A 116 -15.60 -28.00 -27.09
C VAL A 116 -15.13 -29.04 -28.12
N GLU A 117 -13.83 -29.22 -28.31
CA GLU A 117 -13.31 -30.25 -29.21
C GLU A 117 -13.71 -31.66 -28.73
N LYS A 118 -13.64 -31.93 -27.42
CA LYS A 118 -14.12 -33.18 -26.83
C LYS A 118 -15.63 -33.34 -26.99
N GLU A 119 -16.40 -32.27 -26.83
CA GLU A 119 -17.86 -32.28 -27.00
C GLU A 119 -18.27 -32.67 -28.41
N ILE A 120 -17.68 -32.03 -29.42
CA ILE A 120 -17.97 -32.30 -30.84
C ILE A 120 -17.55 -33.73 -31.21
N ALA A 121 -16.47 -34.24 -30.61
CA ALA A 121 -16.03 -35.62 -30.78
C ALA A 121 -16.90 -36.65 -30.03
N GLY A 122 -17.93 -36.21 -29.29
CA GLY A 122 -18.77 -37.09 -28.47
C GLY A 122 -18.07 -37.65 -27.23
N GLN A 123 -16.97 -37.03 -26.78
CA GLN A 123 -16.09 -37.50 -25.69
C GLN A 123 -16.25 -36.67 -24.41
N ARG A 124 -17.48 -36.31 -24.03
CA ARG A 124 -17.77 -35.49 -22.84
C ARG A 124 -17.29 -36.15 -21.54
N GLU A 125 -17.23 -37.48 -21.50
CA GLU A 125 -16.71 -38.26 -20.39
C GLU A 125 -15.24 -37.92 -20.07
N LYS A 126 -14.46 -37.47 -21.06
CA LYS A 126 -13.04 -37.08 -20.93
C LYS A 126 -12.82 -35.62 -20.52
N TRP A 127 -13.89 -34.90 -20.17
CA TRP A 127 -13.74 -33.58 -19.57
C TRP A 127 -13.08 -33.70 -18.19
N SER A 128 -12.06 -32.88 -17.97
CA SER A 128 -11.53 -32.56 -16.65
C SER A 128 -12.59 -31.86 -15.80
N GLU A 129 -12.40 -31.85 -14.48
CA GLU A 129 -13.33 -31.22 -13.55
C GLU A 129 -13.49 -29.72 -13.81
N MET A 130 -12.41 -29.03 -14.18
CA MET A 130 -12.44 -27.62 -14.59
C MET A 130 -13.21 -27.42 -15.90
N GLU A 131 -13.00 -28.26 -16.92
CA GLU A 131 -13.77 -28.18 -18.17
C GLU A 131 -15.26 -28.41 -17.92
N ARG A 132 -15.63 -29.42 -17.12
CA ARG A 132 -17.03 -29.69 -16.74
C ARG A 132 -17.66 -28.49 -16.06
N LEU A 133 -16.97 -27.91 -15.08
CA LEU A 133 -17.45 -26.77 -14.32
C LEU A 133 -17.66 -25.55 -15.23
N TYR A 134 -16.67 -25.18 -16.03
CA TYR A 134 -16.78 -24.00 -16.89
C TYR A 134 -17.77 -24.19 -18.04
N MET A 135 -17.95 -25.41 -18.55
CA MET A 135 -18.99 -25.72 -19.53
C MET A 135 -20.40 -25.60 -18.92
N ALA A 136 -20.60 -25.99 -17.65
CA ALA A 136 -21.87 -25.77 -16.95
C ALA A 136 -22.13 -24.28 -16.68
N LEU A 137 -21.12 -23.55 -16.18
CA LEU A 137 -21.22 -22.11 -15.89
C LEU A 137 -21.46 -21.24 -17.13
N THR A 138 -21.21 -21.77 -18.33
CA THR A 138 -21.36 -21.02 -19.58
C THR A 138 -22.40 -21.61 -20.51
N ASP A 139 -23.27 -22.49 -20.00
CA ASP A 139 -24.30 -23.16 -20.81
C ASP A 139 -25.12 -22.15 -21.62
N ASN A 140 -25.37 -22.48 -22.88
CA ASN A 140 -26.16 -21.68 -23.81
C ASN A 140 -27.66 -21.96 -23.66
N GLU A 141 -28.02 -23.14 -23.14
CA GLU A 141 -29.41 -23.51 -22.88
C GLU A 141 -29.97 -22.73 -21.67
N LEU A 142 -29.08 -22.31 -20.76
CA LEU A 142 -29.43 -21.48 -19.62
C LEU A 142 -29.38 -20.00 -20.01
N THR A 143 -30.49 -19.29 -19.82
CA THR A 143 -30.63 -17.89 -20.27
C THR A 143 -30.16 -16.88 -19.22
N SER A 144 -30.27 -17.18 -17.92
CA SER A 144 -29.90 -16.24 -16.85
C SER A 144 -28.52 -16.56 -16.23
N PRO A 145 -27.72 -15.56 -15.85
CA PRO A 145 -26.46 -15.78 -15.12
C PRO A 145 -26.66 -16.48 -13.78
N GLN A 146 -27.77 -16.22 -13.10
CA GLN A 146 -28.11 -16.88 -11.84
C GLN A 146 -28.29 -18.39 -12.02
N THR A 147 -29.09 -18.82 -13.00
CA THR A 147 -29.29 -20.27 -13.26
C THR A 147 -28.01 -20.98 -13.66
N LYS A 148 -27.08 -20.29 -14.34
CA LYS A 148 -25.74 -20.80 -14.63
C LYS A 148 -24.90 -21.01 -13.36
N LEU A 149 -24.96 -20.09 -12.40
CA LEU A 149 -24.30 -20.26 -11.10
C LEU A 149 -24.92 -21.40 -10.31
N GLU A 150 -26.25 -21.52 -10.29
CA GLU A 150 -26.97 -22.62 -9.65
C GLU A 150 -26.58 -23.98 -10.26
N ALA A 151 -26.47 -24.06 -11.59
CA ALA A 151 -25.99 -25.25 -12.29
C ALA A 151 -24.53 -25.57 -11.94
N GLY A 152 -23.67 -24.55 -11.84
CA GLY A 152 -22.30 -24.70 -11.35
C GLY A 152 -22.23 -25.23 -9.91
N CYS A 153 -23.03 -24.67 -9.00
CA CYS A 153 -23.12 -25.13 -7.60
C CYS A 153 -23.59 -26.58 -7.52
N ALA A 154 -24.62 -26.94 -8.28
CA ALA A 154 -25.13 -28.30 -8.35
C ALA A 154 -24.04 -29.28 -8.81
N LEU A 155 -23.25 -28.91 -9.83
CA LEU A 155 -22.15 -29.73 -10.33
C LEU A 155 -21.03 -29.91 -9.28
N VAL A 156 -20.67 -28.84 -8.56
CA VAL A 156 -19.68 -28.89 -7.46
C VAL A 156 -20.15 -29.82 -6.34
N PHE A 157 -21.43 -29.72 -5.96
CA PHE A 157 -22.05 -30.58 -4.95
C PHE A 157 -22.03 -32.05 -5.38
N GLN A 158 -22.53 -32.35 -6.58
CA GLN A 158 -22.61 -33.72 -7.09
C GLN A 158 -21.25 -34.41 -7.16
N LEU A 159 -20.26 -33.72 -7.73
CA LEU A 159 -18.91 -34.25 -7.89
C LEU A 159 -18.07 -34.16 -6.61
N ASN A 160 -18.64 -33.61 -5.53
CA ASN A 160 -17.98 -33.33 -4.27
C ASN A 160 -16.63 -32.61 -4.46
N LEU A 161 -16.58 -31.63 -5.37
CA LEU A 161 -15.33 -30.95 -5.73
C LEU A 161 -14.77 -30.15 -4.55
N ALA A 162 -15.65 -29.62 -3.69
CA ALA A 162 -15.24 -28.88 -2.50
C ALA A 162 -14.36 -29.72 -1.56
N GLU A 163 -14.67 -31.01 -1.43
CA GLU A 163 -13.86 -31.94 -0.64
C GLU A 163 -12.67 -32.49 -1.43
N ARG A 164 -12.92 -32.98 -2.65
CA ARG A 164 -11.92 -33.69 -3.46
C ARG A 164 -10.77 -32.79 -3.91
N LEU A 165 -11.02 -31.49 -4.07
CA LEU A 165 -10.04 -30.50 -4.53
C LEU A 165 -9.66 -29.51 -3.42
N ARG A 166 -9.89 -29.85 -2.14
CA ARG A 166 -9.57 -28.98 -1.01
C ARG A 166 -8.11 -28.50 -1.05
N ASP A 167 -7.17 -29.40 -1.22
CA ASP A 167 -5.72 -29.08 -1.27
C ASP A 167 -5.37 -28.09 -2.38
N VAL A 168 -6.02 -28.21 -3.55
CA VAL A 168 -5.81 -27.32 -4.70
C VAL A 168 -6.35 -25.93 -4.38
N SER A 169 -7.53 -25.85 -3.77
CA SER A 169 -8.15 -24.60 -3.36
C SER A 169 -7.38 -23.89 -2.25
N GLU A 170 -6.83 -24.63 -1.28
CA GLU A 170 -5.97 -24.06 -0.23
C GLU A 170 -4.71 -23.45 -0.82
N ARG A 171 -4.02 -24.15 -1.73
CA ARG A 171 -2.84 -23.61 -2.43
C ARG A 171 -3.18 -22.38 -3.28
N ALA A 172 -4.32 -22.40 -3.96
CA ALA A 172 -4.79 -21.29 -4.78
C ALA A 172 -5.15 -20.06 -3.92
N ALA A 173 -5.72 -20.28 -2.73
CA ALA A 173 -6.00 -19.23 -1.74
C ALA A 173 -4.70 -18.57 -1.26
N ILE A 174 -3.72 -19.36 -0.82
CA ILE A 174 -2.39 -18.86 -0.41
C ILE A 174 -1.76 -18.03 -1.52
N LYS A 175 -1.81 -18.51 -2.77
CA LYS A 175 -1.23 -17.78 -3.90
C LYS A 175 -1.94 -16.46 -4.17
N THR A 176 -3.26 -16.44 -4.02
CA THR A 176 -4.09 -15.24 -4.19
C THR A 176 -3.78 -14.21 -3.11
N GLU A 177 -3.66 -14.64 -1.86
CA GLU A 177 -3.27 -13.78 -0.74
C GLU A 177 -1.88 -13.19 -0.94
N GLN A 178 -0.91 -13.97 -1.43
CA GLN A 178 0.43 -13.48 -1.76
C GLN A 178 0.41 -12.37 -2.82
N ILE A 179 -0.40 -12.53 -3.88
CA ILE A 179 -0.53 -11.53 -4.94
C ILE A 179 -1.21 -10.26 -4.39
N GLN A 180 -2.26 -10.41 -3.59
CA GLN A 180 -2.92 -9.27 -2.94
C GLN A 180 -1.96 -8.54 -2.01
N TYR A 181 -1.20 -9.27 -1.21
CA TYR A 181 -0.22 -8.71 -0.31
C TYR A 181 0.84 -7.93 -1.10
N ALA A 182 1.40 -8.50 -2.17
CA ALA A 182 2.35 -7.82 -3.03
C ALA A 182 1.76 -6.55 -3.68
N ALA A 183 0.51 -6.61 -4.15
CA ALA A 183 -0.19 -5.44 -4.71
C ALA A 183 -0.44 -4.36 -3.66
N SER A 184 -0.84 -4.74 -2.44
CA SER A 184 -1.04 -3.84 -1.31
C SER A 184 0.27 -3.15 -0.91
N MET A 185 1.35 -3.93 -0.77
CA MET A 185 2.69 -3.39 -0.48
C MET A 185 3.16 -2.41 -1.55
N LYS A 186 2.86 -2.69 -2.83
CA LYS A 186 3.17 -1.77 -3.93
C LYS A 186 2.35 -0.48 -3.84
N ALA A 187 1.05 -0.57 -3.55
CA ALA A 187 0.19 0.58 -3.39
C ALA A 187 0.62 1.47 -2.21
N GLU A 188 0.98 0.85 -1.08
CA GLU A 188 1.53 1.56 0.07
C GLU A 188 2.85 2.26 -0.28
N ALA A 189 3.74 1.61 -1.03
CA ALA A 189 4.98 2.24 -1.49
C ALA A 189 4.71 3.46 -2.38
N SER A 190 3.77 3.35 -3.32
CA SER A 190 3.35 4.48 -4.16
C SER A 190 2.81 5.68 -3.37
N GLN A 191 2.01 5.44 -2.31
CA GLN A 191 1.53 6.52 -1.44
C GLN A 191 2.68 7.22 -0.70
N ILE A 192 3.69 6.46 -0.27
CA ILE A 192 4.86 7.04 0.41
C ILE A 192 5.71 7.84 -0.58
N TYR A 193 5.85 7.38 -1.82
CA TYR A 193 6.53 8.10 -2.90
C TYR A 193 5.85 9.44 -3.21
N GLU A 194 4.52 9.47 -3.30
CA GLU A 194 3.76 10.71 -3.45
C GLU A 194 4.00 11.67 -2.27
N THR A 195 4.02 11.13 -1.04
CA THR A 195 4.31 11.92 0.16
C THR A 195 5.72 12.50 0.14
N ILE A 196 6.71 11.72 -0.30
CA ILE A 196 8.10 12.17 -0.47
C ILE A 196 8.18 13.30 -1.50
N ASN A 197 7.51 13.16 -2.64
CA ASN A 197 7.51 14.18 -3.68
C ASN A 197 6.83 15.49 -3.23
N MET A 198 5.65 15.40 -2.63
CA MET A 198 4.97 16.59 -2.09
C MET A 198 5.86 17.34 -1.10
N ARG A 199 6.63 16.60 -0.30
CA ARG A 199 7.58 17.17 0.65
C ARG A 199 8.77 17.82 -0.04
N ALA A 200 9.35 17.16 -1.04
CA ALA A 200 10.46 17.73 -1.82
C ALA A 200 10.08 19.11 -2.40
N GLN A 201 8.85 19.23 -2.92
CA GLN A 201 8.33 20.46 -3.51
C GLN A 201 8.04 21.57 -2.49
N SER A 202 7.76 21.23 -1.23
CA SER A 202 7.48 22.20 -0.17
C SER A 202 8.69 22.55 0.69
N MET A 203 9.81 21.86 0.50
CA MET A 203 11.00 22.04 1.31
C MET A 203 11.79 23.28 0.90
N ILE A 204 11.97 24.20 1.85
CA ILE A 204 12.67 25.47 1.60
C ILE A 204 13.99 25.55 2.39
N ILE A 205 14.03 25.03 3.62
CA ILE A 205 15.14 25.32 4.55
C ILE A 205 15.85 24.09 5.10
N ASP A 206 15.28 22.89 4.98
CA ASP A 206 15.85 21.68 5.60
C ASP A 206 17.22 21.28 5.02
N HIS A 207 17.63 21.85 3.87
CA HIS A 207 18.96 21.66 3.29
C HIS A 207 20.06 22.48 3.99
N PHE A 208 19.69 23.51 4.79
CA PHE A 208 20.65 24.30 5.57
C PHE A 208 20.26 24.52 7.04
N ALA A 209 19.08 24.08 7.45
CA ALA A 209 18.58 24.17 8.81
C ALA A 209 18.18 22.78 9.33
N CYS A 210 18.40 22.54 10.62
CA CYS A 210 18.06 21.26 11.25
C CYS A 210 17.28 21.48 12.53
N ALA A 211 16.28 20.64 12.79
CA ALA A 211 15.57 20.64 14.06
C ALA A 211 16.54 20.45 15.24
N VAL A 212 16.30 21.16 16.34
CA VAL A 212 17.11 21.08 17.57
C VAL A 212 16.29 20.56 18.74
N PRO A 213 16.85 19.66 19.58
CA PRO A 213 16.19 19.23 20.80
C PRO A 213 15.84 20.40 21.71
N LEU A 214 14.63 20.40 22.29
CA LEU A 214 14.16 21.46 23.20
C LEU A 214 15.11 21.65 24.40
N ALA A 215 15.71 20.57 24.88
CA ALA A 215 16.70 20.61 25.97
C ALA A 215 17.95 21.44 25.64
N ASN A 216 18.35 21.52 24.36
CA ASN A 216 19.51 22.30 23.95
C ASN A 216 19.20 23.80 23.94
N ILE A 217 17.95 24.18 23.63
CA ILE A 217 17.50 25.58 23.65
C ILE A 217 17.58 26.13 25.08
N ALA A 218 17.12 25.36 26.06
CA ALA A 218 17.16 25.75 27.47
C ALA A 218 18.58 25.94 28.04
N ARG A 219 19.61 25.29 27.47
CA ARG A 219 21.00 25.39 27.94
C ARG A 219 21.75 26.60 27.39
N THR A 220 21.48 26.97 26.14
CA THR A 220 22.22 28.02 25.39
C THR A 220 21.88 29.45 25.82
N GLN A 221 20.95 29.64 26.77
CA GLN A 221 20.40 30.96 27.14
C GLN A 221 20.38 31.19 28.65
N THR A 222 21.35 30.61 29.38
CA THR A 222 21.48 30.77 30.84
C THR A 222 22.14 32.09 31.27
N SER A 223 22.58 32.95 30.35
CA SER A 223 23.10 34.28 30.68
C SER A 223 22.03 35.37 30.46
N ILE A 224 21.55 35.93 31.57
CA ILE A 224 20.71 37.13 31.68
C ILE A 224 19.22 36.87 31.38
N THR A 225 18.43 36.74 32.46
CA THR A 225 16.99 37.07 32.58
C THR A 225 16.26 37.40 31.27
N ASP A 226 16.01 36.41 30.42
CA ASP A 226 15.18 36.57 29.23
C ASP A 226 13.98 35.64 29.36
N GLU A 227 12.81 36.22 29.61
CA GLU A 227 11.52 35.52 29.72
C GLU A 227 11.12 34.83 28.39
N ASN A 228 11.89 35.06 27.31
CA ASN A 228 11.72 34.48 25.98
C ASN A 228 12.56 33.21 25.73
N ALA A 229 13.22 32.65 26.75
CA ALA A 229 13.98 31.41 26.60
C ALA A 229 13.06 30.26 26.14
N GLY A 230 13.17 29.88 24.86
CA GLY A 230 12.27 28.90 24.24
C GLY A 230 11.18 29.49 23.32
N CYS A 231 11.31 30.75 22.91
CA CYS A 231 10.44 31.40 21.92
C CYS A 231 11.14 31.62 20.57
N CYS A 232 10.33 31.68 19.51
CA CYS A 232 10.81 32.04 18.18
C CYS A 232 11.16 33.53 18.08
N VAL A 233 12.34 33.85 17.57
CA VAL A 233 12.82 35.24 17.44
C VAL A 233 12.02 36.09 16.45
N ILE A 234 11.21 35.47 15.58
CA ILE A 234 10.37 36.17 14.60
C ILE A 234 8.98 36.42 15.18
N CYS A 235 8.26 35.36 15.55
CA CYS A 235 6.85 35.46 15.98
C CYS A 235 6.69 35.58 17.51
N GLN A 236 7.77 35.41 18.29
CA GLN A 236 7.80 35.44 19.76
C GLN A 236 6.93 34.38 20.45
N ASN A 237 6.39 33.42 19.69
CA ASN A 237 5.65 32.30 20.24
C ASN A 237 6.59 31.25 20.84
N SER A 238 6.20 30.67 21.97
CA SER A 238 6.93 29.57 22.61
C SER A 238 6.79 28.27 21.82
N TYR A 239 7.91 27.56 21.65
CA TYR A 239 7.97 26.26 20.97
C TYR A 239 7.28 25.13 21.73
N THR A 240 6.93 25.35 23.01
CA THR A 240 6.31 24.36 23.89
C THR A 240 4.94 24.80 24.40
N ALA A 241 4.35 25.85 23.85
CA ALA A 241 3.04 26.35 24.24
C ALA A 241 1.88 25.47 23.72
N LEU A 242 1.84 24.21 24.18
CA LEU A 242 0.82 23.21 23.86
C LEU A 242 -0.60 23.62 24.28
N SER A 243 -0.75 24.65 25.12
CA SER A 243 -2.03 25.23 25.51
C SER A 243 -2.52 26.32 24.55
N ALA A 244 -1.62 26.97 23.81
CA ALA A 244 -1.93 28.07 22.92
C ALA A 244 -1.98 27.65 21.44
N PHE A 245 -1.25 26.61 21.06
CA PHE A 245 -1.13 26.14 19.69
C PHE A 245 -1.46 24.66 19.56
N SER A 246 -1.97 24.26 18.39
CA SER A 246 -2.17 22.85 18.10
C SER A 246 -0.83 22.15 17.89
N VAL A 247 -0.77 20.85 18.16
CA VAL A 247 0.43 20.05 17.91
C VAL A 247 0.88 20.09 16.44
N PRO A 248 -0.02 20.04 15.43
CA PRO A 248 0.35 20.30 14.04
C PRO A 248 1.04 21.64 13.81
N ASP A 249 0.57 22.73 14.45
CA ASP A 249 1.18 24.06 14.30
C ASP A 249 2.58 24.09 14.93
N LEU A 250 2.72 23.53 16.13
CA LEU A 250 4.02 23.43 16.83
C LEU A 250 5.02 22.54 16.10
N LEU A 251 4.56 21.48 15.44
CA LEU A 251 5.41 20.63 14.59
C LEU A 251 5.85 21.40 13.34
N SER A 252 4.97 22.22 12.77
CA SER A 252 5.25 22.99 11.56
C SER A 252 6.22 24.15 11.81
N ASP A 253 6.12 24.84 12.95
CA ASP A 253 7.04 25.91 13.37
C ASP A 253 8.08 25.46 14.41
N TYR A 254 8.41 24.17 14.42
CA TYR A 254 9.37 23.59 15.36
C TYR A 254 10.74 24.29 15.26
N PRO A 255 11.49 24.47 16.38
CA PRO A 255 12.76 25.17 16.35
C PRO A 255 13.81 24.46 15.50
N VAL A 256 14.41 25.22 14.59
CA VAL A 256 15.51 24.78 13.72
C VAL A 256 16.73 25.68 13.88
N ARG A 257 17.92 25.08 13.84
CA ARG A 257 19.20 25.77 13.86
C ARG A 257 19.70 25.99 12.43
N ILE A 258 19.99 27.25 12.11
CA ILE A 258 20.63 27.65 10.84
C ILE A 258 22.11 27.23 10.90
N LYS A 259 22.52 26.29 10.04
CA LYS A 259 23.87 25.69 10.11
C LYS A 259 25.01 26.66 9.82
N HIS A 260 24.75 27.75 9.11
CA HIS A 260 25.76 28.77 8.80
C HIS A 260 26.14 29.65 9.99
N CYS A 261 25.25 29.82 10.98
CA CYS A 261 25.48 30.79 12.06
C CYS A 261 25.05 30.32 13.46
N GLY A 262 24.41 29.16 13.58
CA GLY A 262 24.00 28.56 14.85
C GLY A 262 22.74 29.17 15.48
N HIS A 263 22.13 30.21 14.89
CA HIS A 263 20.90 30.79 15.41
C HIS A 263 19.70 29.85 15.25
N ILE A 264 18.82 29.87 16.26
CA ILE A 264 17.62 29.04 16.33
C ILE A 264 16.41 29.92 15.98
N VAL A 265 15.59 29.45 15.05
CA VAL A 265 14.39 30.13 14.55
C VAL A 265 13.28 29.08 14.38
N GLY A 266 12.01 29.47 14.49
CA GLY A 266 10.90 28.57 14.13
C GLY A 266 10.96 28.21 12.65
N LYS A 267 10.70 26.95 12.32
CA LYS A 267 10.80 26.42 10.95
C LYS A 267 9.92 27.21 9.97
N ALA A 268 8.61 27.23 10.19
CA ALA A 268 7.66 27.95 9.34
C ALA A 268 7.99 29.45 9.26
N CYS A 269 8.39 30.08 10.37
CA CYS A 269 8.81 31.47 10.37
C CYS A 269 10.05 31.72 9.48
N LEU A 270 11.02 30.80 9.50
CA LEU A 270 12.21 30.90 8.66
C LEU A 270 11.89 30.59 7.19
N GLU A 271 10.98 29.66 6.90
CA GLU A 271 10.48 29.41 5.55
C GLU A 271 9.81 30.65 4.96
N GLU A 272 8.89 31.28 5.71
CA GLU A 272 8.22 32.53 5.33
C GLU A 272 9.24 33.65 5.06
N TRP A 273 10.28 33.75 5.90
CA TRP A 273 11.36 34.72 5.72
C TRP A 273 12.14 34.51 4.41
N MET A 274 12.34 33.27 3.99
CA MET A 274 13.07 32.95 2.76
C MET A 274 12.25 33.24 1.50
N ILE A 275 10.92 33.14 1.56
CA ILE A 275 10.03 33.39 0.41
C ILE A 275 9.53 34.84 0.32
N THR A 276 9.38 35.56 1.43
CA THR A 276 8.87 36.94 1.49
C THR A 276 9.63 37.85 0.53
N PRO A 277 9.04 38.52 -0.48
CA PRO A 277 9.78 39.31 -1.48
C PRO A 277 10.80 40.29 -0.89
N LYS A 278 11.98 40.39 -1.53
CA LYS A 278 13.04 41.34 -1.12
C LYS A 278 12.56 42.77 -1.42
N ILE A 279 12.63 43.67 -0.43
CA ILE A 279 12.16 45.06 -0.58
C ILE A 279 12.96 45.81 -1.67
N GLU A 280 14.29 45.63 -1.69
CA GLU A 280 15.20 46.23 -2.68
C GLU A 280 16.29 45.21 -3.08
N GLU A 281 16.03 44.40 -4.12
CA GLU A 281 16.96 43.34 -4.56
C GLU A 281 18.35 43.87 -4.95
N ALA A 282 18.43 45.06 -5.53
CA ALA A 282 19.70 45.67 -5.91
C ALA A 282 20.60 45.98 -4.69
N LYS A 283 19.99 46.27 -3.53
CA LYS A 283 20.70 46.64 -2.29
C LYS A 283 20.89 45.45 -1.36
N TYR A 284 19.93 44.52 -1.35
CA TYR A 284 19.93 43.32 -0.52
C TYR A 284 19.76 42.07 -1.40
N PRO A 285 20.79 41.70 -2.18
CA PRO A 285 20.66 40.66 -3.20
C PRO A 285 20.48 39.25 -2.65
N TYR A 286 20.75 39.03 -1.35
CA TYR A 286 20.74 37.70 -0.74
C TYR A 286 19.80 37.62 0.46
N ARG A 287 19.16 36.47 0.65
CA ARG A 287 18.54 36.12 1.94
C ARG A 287 19.61 35.91 3.00
N THR A 288 19.32 36.41 4.20
CA THR A 288 20.22 36.37 5.35
C THR A 288 19.49 35.86 6.58
N CYS A 289 20.24 35.35 7.56
CA CYS A 289 19.72 35.05 8.89
C CYS A 289 18.97 36.27 9.47
N PRO A 290 17.76 36.09 10.03
CA PRO A 290 16.96 37.19 10.59
C PRO A 290 17.63 37.86 11.80
N MET A 291 18.53 37.15 12.50
CA MET A 291 19.21 37.65 13.70
C MET A 291 20.56 38.33 13.40
N CYS A 292 21.47 37.64 12.71
CA CYS A 292 22.85 38.10 12.55
C CYS A 292 23.22 38.56 11.13
N ARG A 293 22.26 38.50 10.19
CA ARG A 293 22.45 38.90 8.78
C ARG A 293 23.54 38.12 8.02
N VAL A 294 24.03 37.00 8.55
CA VAL A 294 24.86 36.05 7.80
C VAL A 294 24.10 35.58 6.57
N LYS A 295 24.78 35.56 5.42
CA LYS A 295 24.23 35.15 4.12
C LYS A 295 23.87 33.66 4.14
N ILE A 296 22.67 33.34 3.68
CA ILE A 296 22.13 31.97 3.58
C ILE A 296 21.95 31.55 2.12
N GLU A 297 21.43 32.46 1.29
CA GLU A 297 21.24 32.20 -0.13
C GLU A 297 22.55 32.42 -0.90
N GLY A 298 22.91 31.51 -1.81
CA GLY A 298 24.12 31.65 -2.64
C GLY A 298 25.43 31.53 -1.85
N VAL A 299 25.42 30.80 -0.75
CA VAL A 299 26.61 30.29 -0.06
C VAL A 299 26.67 28.77 -0.23
N GLU A 300 27.86 28.20 -0.02
CA GLU A 300 28.05 26.75 -0.08
C GLU A 300 27.14 26.04 0.93
N ALA A 301 26.42 25.01 0.47
CA ALA A 301 25.51 24.25 1.31
C ALA A 301 26.28 23.58 2.46
N PRO A 302 25.66 23.44 3.65
CA PRO A 302 26.29 22.73 4.76
C PRO A 302 26.65 21.30 4.36
N LYS A 303 27.76 20.80 4.93
CA LYS A 303 28.20 19.43 4.70
C LYS A 303 27.11 18.44 5.14
N MET A 304 26.65 17.62 4.20
CA MET A 304 25.75 16.51 4.44
C MET A 304 26.43 15.40 5.25
N PRO A 305 25.69 14.55 5.99
CA PRO A 305 26.28 13.47 6.78
C PRO A 305 27.16 12.53 5.96
N ASP A 306 28.32 12.19 6.52
CA ASP A 306 29.33 11.31 5.94
C ASP A 306 28.74 9.91 5.74
N GLY A 307 28.57 9.55 4.47
CA GLY A 307 28.01 8.26 4.09
C GLY A 307 26.54 8.31 3.68
N LEU A 308 25.81 9.43 3.84
CA LEU A 308 24.45 9.55 3.32
C LEU A 308 24.42 9.38 1.79
N LEU A 309 25.26 10.13 1.08
CA LEU A 309 25.39 10.01 -0.38
C LEU A 309 25.84 8.60 -0.79
N LYS A 310 26.73 7.98 -0.02
CA LYS A 310 27.19 6.61 -0.26
C LYS A 310 26.04 5.61 -0.10
N HIS A 311 25.23 5.74 0.95
CA HIS A 311 24.07 4.90 1.21
C HIS A 311 23.09 4.95 0.04
N LEU A 312 22.69 6.15 -0.40
CA LEU A 312 21.78 6.31 -1.54
C LEU A 312 22.33 5.75 -2.87
N LYS A 313 23.65 5.63 -3.00
CA LYS A 313 24.33 5.09 -4.19
C LYS A 313 24.68 3.61 -4.12
N THR A 314 24.62 2.97 -2.95
CA THR A 314 25.14 1.60 -2.76
C THR A 314 24.13 0.63 -2.17
N ASP A 315 23.19 1.10 -1.34
CA ASP A 315 22.11 0.26 -0.85
C ASP A 315 21.13 -0.03 -1.98
N GLN A 316 20.80 -1.31 -2.20
CA GLN A 316 19.95 -1.73 -3.30
C GLN A 316 18.57 -1.07 -3.25
N ARG A 317 17.96 -1.01 -2.05
CA ARG A 317 16.62 -0.48 -1.89
C ARG A 317 16.62 1.04 -2.04
N ALA A 318 17.62 1.71 -1.46
CA ALA A 318 17.80 3.14 -1.64
C ALA A 318 17.98 3.51 -3.12
N MET A 319 18.77 2.74 -3.87
CA MET A 319 18.94 2.95 -5.32
C MET A 319 17.64 2.74 -6.10
N GLU A 320 16.85 1.72 -5.76
CA GLU A 320 15.54 1.48 -6.37
C GLU A 320 14.60 2.67 -6.13
N THR A 321 14.57 3.19 -4.89
CA THR A 321 13.79 4.38 -4.55
C THR A 321 14.30 5.63 -5.27
N VAL A 322 15.61 5.90 -5.31
CA VAL A 322 16.16 7.06 -6.04
C VAL A 322 15.82 6.98 -7.52
N ARG A 323 15.87 5.79 -8.15
CA ARG A 323 15.44 5.62 -9.54
C ARG A 323 13.95 5.90 -9.72
N GLU A 324 13.10 5.43 -8.80
CA GLU A 324 11.67 5.70 -8.84
C GLU A 324 11.38 7.21 -8.68
N MET A 325 12.09 7.89 -7.78
CA MET A 325 11.99 9.34 -7.60
C MET A 325 12.41 10.09 -8.86
N TYR A 326 13.54 9.71 -9.47
CA TYR A 326 14.05 10.35 -10.67
C TYR A 326 13.15 10.12 -11.90
N TYR A 327 12.80 8.87 -12.20
CA TYR A 327 12.02 8.57 -13.41
C TYR A 327 10.50 8.76 -13.25
N GLY A 328 9.98 8.61 -12.03
CA GLY A 328 8.55 8.70 -11.75
C GLY A 328 8.09 10.11 -11.34
N TRP A 329 8.97 10.88 -10.71
CA TRP A 329 8.62 12.14 -10.05
C TRP A 329 9.55 13.32 -10.40
N ASP A 330 10.55 13.12 -11.25
CA ASP A 330 11.52 14.13 -11.70
C ASP A 330 12.33 14.75 -10.55
N LEU A 331 12.63 13.96 -9.51
CA LEU A 331 13.46 14.39 -8.39
C LEU A 331 14.92 14.02 -8.60
N GLU A 332 15.80 15.02 -8.52
CA GLU A 332 17.24 14.83 -8.57
C GLU A 332 17.80 14.21 -7.29
N LEU A 333 19.02 13.66 -7.38
CA LEU A 333 19.67 13.06 -6.22
C LEU A 333 19.90 14.08 -5.08
N THR A 334 20.16 15.34 -5.42
CA THR A 334 20.30 16.44 -4.44
C THR A 334 19.01 16.69 -3.68
N GLU A 335 17.87 16.74 -4.37
CA GLU A 335 16.56 16.88 -3.75
C GLU A 335 16.21 15.67 -2.89
N CYS A 336 16.59 14.46 -3.32
CA CYS A 336 16.45 13.26 -2.50
C CYS A 336 17.27 13.34 -1.20
N LEU A 337 18.50 13.87 -1.24
CA LEU A 337 19.31 14.09 -0.04
C LEU A 337 18.62 15.07 0.90
N ASP A 338 18.11 16.17 0.35
CA ASP A 338 17.39 17.19 1.12
C ASP A 338 16.18 16.57 1.81
N VAL A 339 15.35 15.80 1.08
CA VAL A 339 14.20 15.11 1.68
C VAL A 339 14.62 14.20 2.82
N VAL A 340 15.70 13.44 2.66
CA VAL A 340 16.18 12.53 3.71
C VAL A 340 16.58 13.30 4.97
N VAL A 341 17.32 14.41 4.85
CA VAL A 341 17.69 15.23 6.02
C VAL A 341 16.50 16.00 6.60
N GLY A 342 15.52 16.37 5.77
CA GLY A 342 14.23 16.87 6.23
C GLY A 342 13.50 15.84 7.09
N THR A 343 13.44 14.58 6.64
CA THR A 343 12.84 13.47 7.41
C THR A 343 13.54 13.29 8.76
N MET A 344 14.88 13.41 8.81
CA MET A 344 15.65 13.39 10.06
C MET A 344 15.22 14.53 11.01
N SER A 345 15.13 15.77 10.51
CA SER A 345 14.70 16.93 11.29
C SER A 345 13.28 16.77 11.84
N GLU A 346 12.36 16.27 11.02
CA GLU A 346 10.96 16.09 11.44
C GLU A 346 10.78 14.94 12.44
N GLU A 347 11.60 13.88 12.35
CA GLU A 347 11.63 12.83 13.38
C GLU A 347 12.11 13.37 14.73
N ILE A 348 13.15 14.22 14.74
CA ILE A 348 13.59 14.93 15.96
C ILE A 348 12.44 15.76 16.52
N ALA A 349 11.79 16.59 15.69
CA ALA A 349 10.69 17.44 16.12
C ALA A 349 9.54 16.62 16.75
N ALA A 350 9.12 15.55 16.09
CA ALA A 350 8.04 14.68 16.58
C ALA A 350 8.41 13.96 17.89
N GLU A 351 9.64 13.42 18.00
CA GLU A 351 10.14 12.78 19.23
C GLU A 351 10.16 13.75 20.41
N GLN A 352 10.60 14.98 20.19
CA GLN A 352 10.73 16.00 21.24
C GLN A 352 9.37 16.53 21.69
N LEU A 353 8.41 16.74 20.78
CA LEU A 353 7.05 17.13 21.14
C LEU A 353 6.31 16.02 21.90
N LEU A 354 6.53 14.75 21.54
CA LEU A 354 6.02 13.60 22.31
C LEU A 354 6.59 13.60 23.74
N ALA A 355 7.89 13.85 23.88
CA ALA A 355 8.53 13.93 25.19
C ALA A 355 8.04 15.13 26.02
N GLU A 356 7.73 16.26 25.39
CA GLU A 356 7.13 17.43 26.05
C GLU A 356 5.72 17.12 26.56
N ILE A 357 4.86 16.52 25.72
CA ILE A 357 3.51 16.10 26.14
C ILE A 357 3.59 15.13 27.33
N ALA A 358 4.50 14.14 27.29
CA ALA A 358 4.70 13.22 28.39
C ALA A 358 5.12 13.93 29.69
N ARG A 359 5.99 14.95 29.59
CA ARG A 359 6.44 15.75 30.73
C ARG A 359 5.30 16.56 31.35
N GLU A 360 4.48 17.23 30.53
CA GLU A 360 3.33 18.02 31.01
C GLU A 360 2.29 17.13 31.71
N ARG A 361 2.08 15.89 31.23
CA ARG A 361 1.21 14.91 31.89
C ARG A 361 1.75 14.47 33.25
N LEU A 362 3.07 14.25 33.38
CA LEU A 362 3.71 13.96 34.66
C LEU A 362 3.56 15.13 35.67
N GLN A 363 3.43 16.36 35.18
CA GLN A 363 3.17 17.55 35.99
C GLN A 363 1.68 17.75 36.34
N GLY A 364 0.81 16.78 36.01
CA GLY A 364 -0.61 16.81 36.37
C GLY A 364 -1.49 17.62 35.42
N LYS A 365 -0.95 18.08 34.29
CA LYS A 365 -1.74 18.68 33.21
C LYS A 365 -2.15 17.55 32.26
N ASP A 366 -3.32 16.96 32.46
CA ASP A 366 -3.91 16.01 31.51
C ASP A 366 -5.09 16.68 30.82
N ASN A 367 -5.02 16.79 29.48
CA ASN A 367 -6.04 17.43 28.67
C ASN A 367 -6.33 16.54 27.46
N ILE A 368 -7.59 16.48 27.03
CA ILE A 368 -8.03 15.80 25.80
C ILE A 368 -7.17 16.22 24.59
N LEU A 369 -6.76 17.49 24.54
CA LEU A 369 -5.86 18.03 23.50
C LEU A 369 -4.51 17.30 23.45
N PHE A 370 -3.97 16.86 24.60
CA PHE A 370 -2.72 16.11 24.65
C PHE A 370 -2.86 14.71 24.09
N LYS A 371 -4.00 14.05 24.30
CA LYS A 371 -4.26 12.73 23.69
C LYS A 371 -4.36 12.82 22.17
N THR A 372 -5.15 13.77 21.66
CA THR A 372 -5.26 14.00 20.21
C THR A 372 -3.92 14.37 19.58
N GLY A 373 -3.13 15.20 20.28
CA GLY A 373 -1.78 15.56 19.85
C GLY A 373 -0.80 14.38 19.86
N GLU A 374 -0.87 13.53 20.88
CA GLU A 374 -0.06 12.32 20.98
C GLU A 374 -0.40 11.32 19.85
N ASP A 375 -1.68 11.09 19.58
CA ASP A 375 -2.15 10.23 18.49
C ASP A 375 -1.66 10.75 17.12
N TYR A 376 -1.73 12.08 16.90
CA TYR A 376 -1.20 12.71 15.71
C TYR A 376 0.30 12.49 15.55
N LEU A 377 1.10 12.74 16.60
CA LEU A 377 2.55 12.58 16.54
C LEU A 377 2.97 11.11 16.39
N ARG A 378 2.24 10.17 16.99
CA ARG A 378 2.47 8.73 16.78
C ARG A 378 2.18 8.30 15.35
N ALA A 379 1.08 8.77 14.77
CA ALA A 379 0.76 8.52 13.36
C ALA A 379 1.82 9.13 12.43
N LYS A 380 2.31 10.34 12.76
CA LYS A 380 3.39 11.00 12.03
C LYS A 380 4.71 10.23 12.13
N ALA A 381 5.09 9.77 13.33
CA ALA A 381 6.29 8.99 13.56
C ALA A 381 6.28 7.66 12.77
N GLU A 382 5.13 6.96 12.71
CA GLU A 382 5.00 5.76 11.88
C GLU A 382 5.12 6.09 10.38
N THR A 383 4.61 7.24 9.92
CA THR A 383 4.80 7.71 8.53
C THR A 383 6.28 7.97 8.22
N LEU A 384 6.99 8.67 9.11
CA LEU A 384 8.43 8.94 8.97
C LEU A 384 9.26 7.65 8.98
N LYS A 385 8.90 6.69 9.84
CA LYS A 385 9.51 5.37 9.87
C LYS A 385 9.32 4.59 8.57
N LYS A 386 8.14 4.67 7.95
CA LYS A 386 7.87 4.08 6.63
C LYS A 386 8.71 4.75 5.53
N GLN A 387 8.82 6.08 5.53
CA GLN A 387 9.71 6.82 4.62
C GLN A 387 11.16 6.38 4.78
N ARG A 388 11.67 6.35 6.01
CA ARG A 388 13.01 5.86 6.35
C ARG A 388 13.27 4.45 5.79
N TRP A 389 12.31 3.54 5.92
CA TRP A 389 12.44 2.19 5.41
C TRP A 389 12.47 2.11 3.90
N ILE A 390 11.71 2.98 3.21
CA ILE A 390 11.73 3.08 1.75
C ILE A 390 13.10 3.56 1.27
N TRP A 391 13.70 4.53 1.95
CA TRP A 391 15.08 4.97 1.71
C TRP A 391 16.17 3.92 2.06
N GLY A 392 15.79 2.68 2.37
CA GLY A 392 16.73 1.58 2.62
C GLY A 392 17.36 1.59 4.02
N PHE A 393 17.00 2.52 4.90
CA PHE A 393 17.59 2.56 6.24
C PHE A 393 16.98 1.50 7.16
N ARG A 394 17.82 0.53 7.55
CA ARG A 394 17.52 -0.50 8.56
C ARG A 394 18.62 -0.49 9.62
N GLY A 395 18.24 -0.43 10.90
CA GLY A 395 19.19 -0.43 12.02
C GLY A 395 19.78 0.95 12.36
N GLY A 396 20.96 0.95 12.99
CA GLY A 396 21.52 2.14 13.65
C GLY A 396 22.15 3.21 12.74
N ILE A 397 22.36 2.93 11.46
CA ILE A 397 22.97 3.91 10.50
C ILE A 397 22.14 5.19 10.45
N TRP A 398 20.81 5.07 10.49
CA TRP A 398 19.92 6.23 10.49
C TRP A 398 20.19 7.17 11.66
N SER A 399 20.27 6.64 12.88
CA SER A 399 20.53 7.43 14.08
C SER A 399 21.90 8.11 14.00
N GLN A 400 22.92 7.41 13.50
CA GLN A 400 24.25 7.99 13.30
C GLN A 400 24.21 9.19 12.33
N LEU A 401 23.59 9.03 11.15
CA LEU A 401 23.51 10.11 10.16
C LEU A 401 22.62 11.27 10.64
N ARG A 402 21.54 10.96 11.37
CA ARG A 402 20.67 11.94 12.00
C ARG A 402 21.44 12.78 13.02
N ASP A 403 22.22 12.15 13.88
CA ASP A 403 23.01 12.83 14.90
C ASP A 403 24.15 13.65 14.27
N GLU A 404 24.79 13.13 13.22
CA GLU A 404 25.77 13.88 12.44
C GLU A 404 25.14 15.11 11.77
N TRP A 405 23.96 14.94 11.14
CA TRP A 405 23.21 16.08 10.60
C TRP A 405 22.88 17.07 11.71
N MET A 406 22.31 16.63 12.82
CA MET A 406 21.97 17.51 13.94
C MET A 406 23.16 18.31 14.47
N ASN A 407 24.36 17.72 14.46
CA ASN A 407 25.58 18.34 15.00
C ASN A 407 26.45 19.05 13.94
N SER A 408 26.10 19.00 12.65
CA SER A 408 26.90 19.67 11.60
C SER A 408 26.71 21.19 11.57
N GLY A 409 27.67 21.92 11.00
CA GLY A 409 27.67 23.38 10.90
C GLY A 409 28.09 24.07 12.20
N VAL A 410 27.76 25.35 12.35
CA VAL A 410 28.11 26.15 13.53
C VAL A 410 27.25 25.75 14.72
N VAL A 411 27.82 24.97 15.64
CA VAL A 411 27.26 24.72 16.97
C VAL A 411 27.84 25.78 17.89
N ARG A 412 26.99 26.57 18.57
CA ARG A 412 27.47 27.45 19.63
C ARG A 412 27.84 26.58 20.82
N ASP A 413 29.14 26.34 20.99
CA ASP A 413 29.70 25.88 22.24
C ASP A 413 29.72 27.09 23.17
N ASP A 414 28.91 27.04 24.24
CA ASP A 414 29.11 27.90 25.41
C ASP A 414 30.09 27.23 26.37
#